data_AF-A0A258HN19-F1
#
_entry.id   AF-A0A258HN19-F1
#
_cell.length_a   1.000
_cell.length_b   1.000
_cell.length_c   1.000
_cell.angle_alpha   90.00
_cell.angle_beta   90.00
_cell.angle_gamma   90.00
#
_symmetry.space_group_name_H-M   'P 1'
#
loop_
_entity.id
_entity.type
_entity.pdbx_description
1 polymer ?
#
loop_
_entity_poly.entity_id
_entity_poly.type
_entity_poly.pdbx_seq_one_letter_code
_entity_poly.pdbx_strand_id
1 'polypeptide(L)'
;MDAAHLVARHGGALDRRRLHELGATDHDLRRALRAGSLNRPRRGWYSTWDERDPRFRAMRVGGRLTGISAVAALGGWVLGRHALHVAVPVNAARLRSQWRRDIRRSDARDDAVVVRWVAPAHDRGSTTGIVDLPEAIELVCRTEIAEQAIAVLDWVRRTGRLDRIELAELREKLGPLRWLIDASVENCDSLPESLARTRLRAAGVQVSSQVGFTDGLARGTGGPRARAARARHPRRSPQFRSRAGRKARDTP
;
A
#
# COMPACT_ATOMS: atom_id res chain seq x y z
N MET A 1 -2.60 35.47 8.93
CA MET A 1 -2.89 34.46 7.89
C MET A 1 -3.13 33.10 8.55
N ASP A 2 -4.02 32.26 8.02
CA ASP A 2 -4.20 30.91 8.54
C ASP A 2 -3.22 29.93 7.86
N ALA A 3 -2.08 29.70 8.53
CA ALA A 3 -1.07 28.77 8.05
C ALA A 3 -1.55 27.31 8.01
N ALA A 4 -2.47 26.90 8.90
CA ALA A 4 -3.00 25.54 8.90
C ALA A 4 -3.86 25.30 7.65
N HIS A 5 -4.72 26.27 7.31
CA HIS A 5 -5.50 26.23 6.08
C HIS A 5 -4.60 26.15 4.83
N LEU A 6 -3.52 26.92 4.76
CA LEU A 6 -2.56 26.84 3.66
C LEU A 6 -1.95 25.44 3.53
N VAL A 7 -1.50 24.85 4.64
CA VAL A 7 -0.93 23.49 4.64
C VAL A 7 -1.97 22.46 4.18
N ALA A 8 -3.20 22.53 4.69
CA ALA A 8 -4.26 21.59 4.32
C ALA A 8 -4.58 21.64 2.82
N ARG A 9 -4.69 22.85 2.25
CA ARG A 9 -4.98 23.06 0.82
C ARG A 9 -3.87 22.56 -0.10
N HIS A 10 -2.63 22.48 0.39
CA HIS A 10 -1.46 22.03 -0.38
C HIS A 10 -1.01 20.63 0.03
N GLY A 11 -1.95 19.70 0.16
CA GLY A 11 -1.64 18.28 0.34
C GLY A 11 -1.39 17.86 1.79
N GLY A 12 -1.47 18.76 2.78
CA GLY A 12 -1.41 18.43 4.21
C GLY A 12 -0.02 18.52 4.85
N ALA A 13 1.03 18.78 4.07
CA ALA A 13 2.34 19.14 4.59
C ALA A 13 3.11 20.09 3.65
N LEU A 14 3.74 21.11 4.23
CA LEU A 14 4.54 22.11 3.52
C LEU A 14 5.88 22.34 4.21
N ASP A 15 6.90 22.63 3.41
CA ASP A 15 8.17 23.13 3.94
C ASP A 15 8.07 24.62 4.31
N ARG A 16 8.97 25.06 5.20
CA ARG A 16 9.01 26.44 5.70
C ARG A 16 9.16 27.44 4.55
N ARG A 17 10.02 27.15 3.57
CA ARG A 17 10.31 28.07 2.47
C ARG A 17 9.04 28.33 1.66
N ARG A 18 8.30 27.27 1.33
CA ARG A 18 7.03 27.36 0.61
C ARG A 18 5.95 28.07 1.40
N LEU A 19 5.89 27.88 2.72
CA LEU A 19 4.97 28.63 3.57
C LEU A 19 5.25 30.14 3.53
N HIS A 20 6.52 30.54 3.57
CA HIS A 20 6.92 31.94 3.41
C HIS A 20 6.61 32.48 2.01
N GLU A 21 6.85 31.71 0.94
CA GLU A 21 6.45 32.08 -0.43
C GLU A 21 4.93 32.28 -0.57
N LEU A 22 4.13 31.54 0.19
CA LEU A 22 2.68 31.68 0.26
C LEU A 22 2.23 32.80 1.23
N GLY A 23 3.18 33.53 1.80
CA GLY A 23 2.96 34.71 2.66
C GLY A 23 2.76 34.41 4.15
N ALA A 24 2.96 33.16 4.60
CA ALA A 24 2.89 32.83 6.03
C ALA A 24 4.15 33.30 6.75
N THR A 25 3.97 34.00 7.87
CA THR A 25 5.10 34.48 8.68
C THR A 25 5.49 33.48 9.77
N ASP A 26 6.70 33.61 10.34
CA ASP A 26 7.09 32.81 11.50
C ASP A 26 6.21 33.07 12.74
N HIS A 27 5.54 34.21 12.81
CA HIS A 27 4.54 34.48 13.82
C HIS A 27 3.29 33.62 13.60
N ASP A 28 2.77 33.55 12.37
CA ASP A 28 1.63 32.68 12.02
C ASP A 28 1.93 31.21 12.30
N LEU A 29 3.14 30.73 11.93
CA LEU A 29 3.58 29.36 12.20
C LEU A 29 3.64 29.05 13.70
N ARG A 30 4.25 29.94 14.50
CA ARG A 30 4.30 29.78 15.96
C ARG A 30 2.92 29.82 16.61
N ARG A 31 2.02 30.68 16.11
CA ARG A 31 0.64 30.74 16.57
C ARG A 31 -0.09 29.42 16.30
N ALA A 32 -0.02 28.92 15.06
CA ALA A 32 -0.69 27.67 14.67
C ALA A 32 -0.14 26.44 15.41
N LEU A 33 1.17 26.36 15.62
CA LEU A 33 1.78 25.30 16.45
C LEU A 33 1.27 25.36 17.91
N ARG A 34 1.22 26.55 18.52
CA ARG A 34 0.71 26.71 19.90
C ARG A 34 -0.77 26.39 20.02
N ALA A 35 -1.54 26.67 18.98
CA ALA A 35 -2.96 26.34 18.90
C ALA A 35 -3.22 24.85 18.60
N GLY A 36 -2.20 24.06 18.27
CA GLY A 36 -2.34 22.65 17.89
C GLY A 36 -2.94 22.41 16.50
N SER A 37 -3.16 23.47 15.70
CA SER A 37 -3.67 23.35 14.33
C SER A 37 -2.60 22.99 13.31
N LEU A 38 -1.32 23.11 13.68
CA LEU A 38 -0.19 22.55 12.96
C LEU A 38 0.65 21.67 13.88
N ASN A 39 1.20 20.62 13.28
CA ASN A 39 2.18 19.73 13.87
C ASN A 39 3.50 19.81 13.09
N ARG A 40 4.59 19.43 13.75
CA ARG A 40 5.94 19.51 13.18
C ARG A 40 6.58 18.12 13.07
N PRO A 41 6.49 17.43 11.91
CA PRO A 41 7.05 16.09 11.77
C PRO A 41 8.59 16.11 11.83
N ARG A 42 9.22 17.10 11.19
CA ARG A 42 10.68 17.29 11.19
C ARG A 42 11.07 18.76 11.06
N ARG A 43 12.36 19.06 11.25
CA ARG A 43 12.87 20.43 11.08
C ARG A 43 12.54 20.95 9.68
N GLY A 44 11.98 22.15 9.62
CA GLY A 44 11.63 22.83 8.37
C GLY A 44 10.34 22.37 7.70
N TRP A 45 9.61 21.40 8.23
CA TRP A 45 8.33 20.94 7.70
C TRP A 45 7.20 21.13 8.71
N TYR A 46 6.02 21.46 8.21
CA TYR A 46 4.79 21.63 8.99
C TYR A 46 3.66 20.84 8.33
N SER A 47 2.79 20.24 9.14
CA SER A 47 1.70 19.39 8.67
C SER A 47 0.45 19.65 9.49
N THR A 48 -0.72 19.45 8.88
CA THR A 48 -2.01 19.43 9.57
C THR A 48 -2.42 18.05 10.05
N TRP A 49 -1.65 17.01 9.73
CA TRP A 49 -1.94 15.66 10.18
C TRP A 49 -1.66 15.47 11.67
N ASP A 50 -2.46 14.63 12.32
CA ASP A 50 -2.24 14.20 13.69
C ASP A 50 -0.91 13.43 13.84
N GLU A 51 -0.31 13.46 15.02
CA GLU A 51 0.97 12.77 15.25
C GLU A 51 0.90 11.25 15.08
N ARG A 52 -0.29 10.65 15.25
CA ARG A 52 -0.52 9.23 15.04
C ARG A 52 -0.79 8.87 13.58
N ASP A 53 -1.05 9.86 12.72
CA ASP A 53 -1.27 9.64 11.30
C ASP A 53 -0.03 8.96 10.67
N PRO A 54 -0.20 7.85 9.93
CA PRO A 54 0.91 7.18 9.28
C PRO A 54 1.75 8.09 8.36
N ARG A 55 1.13 9.07 7.68
CA ARG A 55 1.83 10.03 6.81
C ARG A 55 2.76 10.92 7.63
N PHE A 56 2.27 11.41 8.76
CA PHE A 56 3.06 12.22 9.69
C PHE A 56 4.24 11.42 10.24
N ARG A 57 4.00 10.17 10.64
CA ARG A 57 5.03 9.24 11.13
C ARG A 57 6.10 8.95 10.07
N ALA A 58 5.71 8.71 8.81
CA ALA A 58 6.64 8.52 7.70
C ALA A 58 7.50 9.78 7.46
N MET A 59 6.90 10.97 7.50
CA MET A 59 7.63 12.23 7.41
C MET A 59 8.59 12.44 8.58
N ARG A 60 8.20 12.03 9.79
CA ARG A 60 9.04 12.08 10.99
C ARG A 60 10.26 11.17 10.83
N VAL A 61 10.09 9.95 10.31
CA VAL A 61 11.20 9.05 9.95
C VAL A 61 12.13 9.70 8.93
N GLY A 62 11.57 10.44 7.97
CA GLY A 62 12.31 11.23 6.99
C GLY A 62 11.88 10.98 5.54
N GLY A 63 10.78 10.26 5.32
CA GLY A 63 10.31 9.84 4.01
C GLY A 63 8.79 9.97 3.84
N ARG A 64 8.23 9.13 2.97
CA ARG A 64 6.80 9.06 2.63
C ARG A 64 6.29 7.63 2.83
N LEU A 65 4.98 7.47 3.01
CA LEU A 65 4.37 6.13 3.00
C LEU A 65 4.57 5.46 1.64
N THR A 66 4.87 4.17 1.67
CA THR A 66 4.99 3.34 0.47
C THR A 66 4.39 1.95 0.72
N GLY A 67 4.30 1.16 -0.33
CA GLY A 67 3.87 -0.23 -0.27
C GLY A 67 2.50 -0.38 0.41
N ILE A 68 2.41 -1.35 1.30
CA ILE A 68 1.16 -1.66 1.99
C ILE A 68 0.66 -0.52 2.89
N SER A 69 1.57 0.28 3.46
CA SER A 69 1.19 1.43 4.29
C SER A 69 0.58 2.57 3.46
N ALA A 70 1.07 2.78 2.23
CA ALA A 70 0.46 3.73 1.31
C ALA A 70 -0.93 3.26 0.87
N VAL A 71 -1.06 1.98 0.52
CA VAL A 71 -2.35 1.36 0.15
C VAL A 71 -3.36 1.50 1.29
N ALA A 72 -2.98 1.15 2.53
CA ALA A 72 -3.83 1.30 3.70
C ALA A 72 -4.30 2.75 3.91
N ALA A 73 -3.39 3.72 3.80
CA ALA A 73 -3.71 5.14 3.96
C ALA A 73 -4.66 5.68 2.87
N LEU A 74 -4.69 5.03 1.70
CA LEU A 74 -5.60 5.36 0.60
C LEU A 74 -6.95 4.61 0.67
N GLY A 75 -7.18 3.85 1.75
CA GLY A 75 -8.40 3.05 1.94
C GLY A 75 -8.39 1.74 1.15
N GLY A 76 -7.21 1.25 0.77
CA GLY A 76 -7.06 0.00 0.04
C GLY A 76 -7.20 -1.24 0.90
N TRP A 77 -7.34 -2.38 0.23
CA TRP A 77 -7.57 -3.67 0.87
C TRP A 77 -6.29 -4.25 1.44
N VAL A 78 -6.22 -4.29 2.78
CA VAL A 78 -5.04 -4.75 3.53
C VAL A 78 -5.43 -5.82 4.54
N LEU A 79 -4.67 -6.90 4.56
CA LEU A 79 -4.84 -8.06 5.42
C LEU A 79 -4.10 -7.81 6.74
N GLY A 80 -4.87 -7.63 7.82
CA GLY A 80 -4.31 -7.57 9.16
C GLY A 80 -3.42 -6.35 9.42
N ARG A 81 -2.49 -6.50 10.37
CA ARG A 81 -1.56 -5.43 10.78
C ARG A 81 -0.23 -5.57 10.03
N HIS A 82 0.38 -4.44 9.71
CA HIS A 82 1.69 -4.36 9.07
C HIS A 82 2.58 -3.32 9.78
N ALA A 83 3.89 -3.44 9.56
CA ALA A 83 4.85 -2.40 9.94
C ALA A 83 4.61 -1.11 9.13
N LEU A 84 5.14 0.03 9.59
CA LEU A 84 5.12 1.26 8.81
C LEU A 84 6.14 1.18 7.67
N HIS A 85 5.68 1.17 6.43
CA HIS A 85 6.54 1.13 5.24
C HIS A 85 6.83 2.55 4.76
N VAL A 86 8.10 2.94 4.78
CA VAL A 86 8.56 4.30 4.48
C VAL A 86 9.56 4.29 3.34
N ALA A 87 9.25 4.99 2.25
CA ALA A 87 10.18 5.28 1.18
C ALA A 87 11.04 6.49 1.56
N VAL A 88 12.37 6.34 1.50
CA VAL A 88 13.34 7.39 1.79
C VAL A 88 14.32 7.55 0.62
N PRO A 89 14.84 8.76 0.37
CA PRO A 89 15.89 8.96 -0.63
C PRO A 89 17.15 8.14 -0.33
N VAL A 90 17.82 7.60 -1.35
CA VAL A 90 19.06 6.80 -1.22
C VAL A 90 20.18 7.46 -0.39
N ASN A 91 20.22 8.79 -0.33
CA ASN A 91 21.22 9.58 0.40
C ASN A 91 20.77 9.99 1.82
N ALA A 92 19.62 9.50 2.32
CA ALA A 92 19.07 9.93 3.60
C ALA A 92 19.80 9.29 4.80
N ALA A 93 20.78 9.98 5.39
CA ALA A 93 21.56 9.43 6.51
C ALA A 93 21.01 9.70 7.93
N ARG A 94 19.99 10.56 8.09
CA ARG A 94 19.55 11.09 9.40
C ARG A 94 18.12 10.70 9.78
N LEU A 95 17.79 9.42 9.58
CA LEU A 95 16.46 8.88 9.87
C LEU A 95 16.15 8.91 11.39
N ARG A 96 14.88 9.12 11.73
CA ARG A 96 14.39 9.20 13.12
C ARG A 96 13.40 8.09 13.43
N SER A 97 13.11 7.91 14.72
CA SER A 97 11.98 7.08 15.13
C SER A 97 10.67 7.68 14.63
N GLN A 98 9.72 6.82 14.27
CA GLN A 98 8.38 7.27 13.90
C GLN A 98 7.60 7.89 15.07
N TRP A 99 7.93 7.55 16.31
CA TRP A 99 7.27 8.08 17.50
C TRP A 99 7.99 9.29 18.07
N ARG A 100 9.32 9.36 17.94
CA ARG A 100 10.14 10.40 18.54
C ARG A 100 11.17 10.98 17.58
N ARG A 101 11.04 12.27 17.29
CA ARG A 101 11.90 12.99 16.35
C ARG A 101 13.35 13.17 16.82
N ASP A 102 13.59 13.05 18.13
CA ASP A 102 14.89 13.24 18.77
C ASP A 102 15.70 11.93 18.84
N ILE A 103 15.02 10.79 18.81
CA ILE A 103 15.64 9.46 18.75
C ILE A 103 16.04 9.15 17.30
N ARG A 104 17.28 8.69 17.07
CA ARG A 104 17.69 8.19 15.75
C ARG A 104 17.03 6.83 15.50
N ARG A 105 16.70 6.53 14.25
CA ARG A 105 16.09 5.24 13.91
C ARG A 105 16.92 4.04 14.37
N SER A 106 18.25 4.13 14.28
CA SER A 106 19.17 3.07 14.75
C SER A 106 19.03 2.75 16.23
N ASP A 107 18.57 3.71 17.02
CA ASP A 107 18.51 3.64 18.48
C ASP A 107 17.09 3.26 18.95
N ALA A 108 16.11 3.28 18.04
CA ALA A 108 14.71 3.03 18.31
C ALA A 108 14.41 1.52 18.22
N ARG A 109 14.41 0.85 19.38
CA ARG A 109 13.98 -0.56 19.47
C ARG A 109 12.48 -0.68 19.19
N ASP A 110 12.10 -1.75 18.50
CA ASP A 110 10.70 -2.11 18.19
C ASP A 110 9.87 -1.02 17.51
N ASP A 111 10.53 -0.13 16.78
CA ASP A 111 9.87 0.97 16.06
C ASP A 111 8.99 0.45 14.90
N ALA A 112 8.95 -0.85 14.59
CA ALA A 112 8.11 -1.45 13.55
C ALA A 112 8.08 -0.64 12.23
N VAL A 113 9.25 -0.17 11.76
CA VAL A 113 9.40 0.58 10.51
C VAL A 113 10.26 -0.18 9.51
N VAL A 114 9.69 -0.44 8.33
CA VAL A 114 10.40 -0.97 7.16
C VAL A 114 10.75 0.19 6.25
N VAL A 115 12.04 0.43 6.04
CA VAL A 115 12.51 1.52 5.17
C VAL A 115 12.93 0.98 3.82
N ARG A 116 12.46 1.65 2.76
CA ARG A 116 12.82 1.37 1.37
C ARG A 116 13.58 2.55 0.80
N TRP A 117 14.81 2.30 0.40
CA TRP A 117 15.63 3.30 -0.26
C TRP A 117 15.21 3.37 -1.72
N VAL A 118 14.74 4.53 -2.14
CA VAL A 118 14.27 4.77 -3.51
C VAL A 118 15.06 5.90 -4.14
N ALA A 119 15.12 5.90 -5.48
CA ALA A 119 15.71 7.01 -6.22
C ALA A 119 15.11 8.34 -5.74
N PRO A 120 15.88 9.43 -5.69
CA PRO A 120 15.44 10.64 -5.02
C PRO A 120 14.26 11.33 -5.74
N ALA A 121 13.04 11.00 -5.36
CA ALA A 121 11.88 11.85 -5.59
C ALA A 121 11.85 12.88 -4.45
N HIS A 122 12.49 14.02 -4.67
CA HIS A 122 12.52 15.09 -3.67
C HIS A 122 11.17 15.82 -3.68
N ASP A 123 10.36 15.59 -2.65
CA ASP A 123 9.25 16.50 -2.34
C ASP A 123 9.85 17.89 -2.04
N ARG A 124 9.65 18.83 -2.97
CA ARG A 124 10.06 20.23 -2.80
C ARG A 124 8.82 21.08 -2.60
N GLY A 125 8.76 21.83 -1.50
CA GLY A 125 7.67 22.73 -1.17
C GLY A 125 6.47 22.05 -0.51
N SER A 126 5.92 20.98 -1.10
CA SER A 126 4.69 20.31 -0.65
C SER A 126 4.81 18.79 -0.74
N THR A 127 4.07 18.07 0.11
CA THR A 127 3.93 16.61 0.02
C THR A 127 2.56 16.16 0.53
N THR A 128 2.03 15.11 -0.09
CA THR A 128 0.86 14.34 0.40
C THR A 128 1.26 13.28 1.43
N GLY A 129 2.58 13.07 1.63
CA GLY A 129 3.11 12.08 2.57
C GLY A 129 3.01 10.64 2.07
N ILE A 130 2.62 10.43 0.81
CA ILE A 130 2.44 9.12 0.17
C ILE A 130 3.19 9.16 -1.17
N VAL A 131 3.88 8.07 -1.52
CA VAL A 131 4.44 7.91 -2.88
C VAL A 131 3.33 7.74 -3.92
N ASP A 132 3.68 7.81 -5.20
CA ASP A 132 2.73 7.57 -6.28
C ASP A 132 2.15 6.16 -6.21
N LEU A 133 0.86 6.04 -6.52
CA LEU A 133 0.13 4.79 -6.35
C LEU A 133 0.75 3.61 -7.14
N PRO A 134 1.16 3.77 -8.42
CA PRO A 134 1.87 2.70 -9.14
C PRO A 134 3.14 2.22 -8.42
N GLU A 135 3.93 3.14 -7.84
CA GLU A 135 5.15 2.81 -7.09
C GLU A 135 4.82 2.00 -5.82
N ALA A 136 3.77 2.40 -5.09
CA ALA A 136 3.32 1.68 -3.92
C ALA A 136 2.85 0.25 -4.26
N ILE A 137 2.07 0.09 -5.33
CA ILE A 137 1.55 -1.22 -5.76
C ILE A 137 2.69 -2.10 -6.26
N GLU A 138 3.64 -1.56 -7.03
CA GLU A 138 4.81 -2.30 -7.47
C GLU A 138 5.56 -2.89 -6.27
N LEU A 139 5.78 -2.07 -5.22
CA LEU A 139 6.43 -2.54 -4.00
C LEU A 139 5.61 -3.64 -3.30
N VAL A 140 4.28 -3.50 -3.20
CA VAL A 140 3.40 -4.54 -2.64
C VAL A 140 3.58 -5.86 -3.41
N CYS A 141 3.48 -5.84 -4.73
CA CYS A 141 3.64 -7.03 -5.56
C CYS A 141 5.00 -7.72 -5.38
N ARG A 142 6.06 -6.96 -5.07
CA ARG A 142 7.41 -7.49 -4.88
C ARG A 142 7.70 -8.00 -3.46
N THR A 143 6.92 -7.60 -2.46
CA THR A 143 7.29 -7.80 -1.05
C THR A 143 6.24 -8.51 -0.21
N GLU A 144 4.97 -8.36 -0.58
CA GLU A 144 3.86 -9.00 0.12
C GLU A 144 3.57 -10.38 -0.45
N ILE A 145 2.83 -11.19 0.30
CA ILE A 145 2.32 -12.48 -0.17
C ILE A 145 1.37 -12.28 -1.36
N ALA A 146 1.29 -13.27 -2.25
CA ALA A 146 0.47 -13.18 -3.47
C ALA A 146 -1.00 -12.85 -3.17
N GLU A 147 -1.59 -13.41 -2.10
CA GLU A 147 -2.97 -13.10 -1.69
C GLU A 147 -3.18 -11.60 -1.41
N GLN A 148 -2.24 -10.97 -0.71
CA GLN A 148 -2.29 -9.54 -0.40
C GLN A 148 -2.08 -8.70 -1.66
N ALA A 149 -1.13 -9.07 -2.52
CA ALA A 149 -0.87 -8.35 -3.77
C ALA A 149 -2.08 -8.39 -4.72
N ILE A 150 -2.70 -9.56 -4.88
CA ILE A 150 -3.91 -9.71 -5.70
C ILE A 150 -5.07 -8.90 -5.12
N ALA A 151 -5.24 -8.88 -3.79
CA ALA A 151 -6.28 -8.07 -3.15
C ALA A 151 -6.08 -6.56 -3.40
N VAL A 152 -4.85 -6.06 -3.36
CA VAL A 152 -4.57 -4.66 -3.73
C VAL A 152 -4.89 -4.39 -5.20
N LEU A 153 -4.51 -5.29 -6.10
CA LEU A 153 -4.78 -5.14 -7.53
C LEU A 153 -6.29 -5.17 -7.85
N ASP A 154 -7.06 -6.06 -7.20
CA ASP A 154 -8.52 -6.10 -7.30
C ASP A 154 -9.13 -4.78 -6.82
N TRP A 155 -8.69 -4.26 -5.67
CA TRP A 155 -9.15 -2.97 -5.14
C TRP A 155 -8.88 -1.82 -6.12
N VAL A 156 -7.69 -1.76 -6.70
CA VAL A 156 -7.32 -0.72 -7.68
C VAL A 156 -8.20 -0.78 -8.91
N ARG A 157 -8.44 -1.98 -9.45
CA ARG A 157 -9.34 -2.17 -10.60
C ARG A 157 -10.76 -1.76 -10.26
N ARG A 158 -11.29 -2.24 -9.12
CA ARG A 158 -12.65 -1.97 -8.66
C ARG A 158 -12.92 -0.48 -8.43
N THR A 159 -11.91 0.26 -7.99
CA THR A 159 -12.01 1.69 -7.70
C THR A 159 -11.61 2.58 -8.88
N GLY A 160 -11.12 2.01 -9.98
CA GLY A 160 -10.64 2.76 -11.14
C GLY A 160 -9.46 3.69 -10.81
N ARG A 161 -8.65 3.35 -9.81
CA ARG A 161 -7.56 4.21 -9.31
C ARG A 161 -6.30 4.18 -10.17
N LEU A 162 -6.16 3.17 -11.03
CA LEU A 162 -5.19 3.15 -12.11
C LEU A 162 -5.94 3.00 -13.42
N ASP A 163 -5.55 3.77 -14.42
CA ASP A 163 -6.08 3.60 -15.76
C ASP A 163 -5.44 2.39 -16.48
N ARG A 164 -5.86 2.15 -17.72
CA ARG A 164 -5.37 1.03 -18.53
C ARG A 164 -3.89 1.17 -18.90
N ILE A 165 -3.41 2.39 -19.10
CA ILE A 165 -2.02 2.68 -19.47
C ILE A 165 -1.13 2.43 -18.25
N GLU A 166 -1.49 2.98 -17.09
CA GLU A 166 -0.76 2.78 -15.84
C GLU A 166 -0.71 1.29 -15.43
N LEU A 167 -1.80 0.54 -15.61
CA LEU A 167 -1.81 -0.90 -15.38
C LEU A 167 -0.90 -1.67 -16.37
N ALA A 168 -0.87 -1.26 -17.64
CA ALA A 168 0.02 -1.87 -18.63
C ALA A 168 1.50 -1.58 -18.30
N GLU A 169 1.83 -0.34 -17.94
CA GLU A 169 3.18 0.03 -17.51
C GLU A 169 3.61 -0.73 -16.26
N LEU A 170 2.72 -0.83 -15.26
CA LEU A 170 2.98 -1.61 -14.05
C LEU A 170 3.22 -3.08 -14.39
N ARG A 171 2.45 -3.64 -15.33
CA ARG A 171 2.61 -5.03 -15.79
C ARG A 171 3.99 -5.28 -16.38
N GLU A 172 4.48 -4.38 -17.22
CA GLU A 172 5.83 -4.48 -17.78
C GLU A 172 6.90 -4.34 -16.70
N LYS A 173 6.76 -3.38 -15.77
CA LYS A 173 7.70 -3.21 -14.64
C LYS A 173 7.78 -4.45 -13.74
N LEU A 174 6.67 -5.15 -13.53
CA LEU A 174 6.63 -6.35 -12.70
C LEU A 174 7.33 -7.56 -13.33
N GLY A 175 7.50 -7.59 -14.65
CA GLY A 175 8.24 -8.62 -15.36
C GLY A 175 7.74 -10.04 -15.02
N PRO A 176 8.53 -10.90 -14.33
CA PRO A 176 8.08 -12.23 -13.90
C PRO A 176 6.85 -12.23 -12.99
N LEU A 177 6.57 -11.13 -12.28
CA LEU A 177 5.44 -11.01 -11.35
C LEU A 177 4.14 -10.52 -12.01
N ARG A 178 4.15 -10.31 -13.35
CA ARG A 178 2.96 -9.85 -14.10
C ARG A 178 1.74 -10.76 -13.94
N TRP A 179 1.95 -12.04 -13.61
CA TRP A 179 0.86 -12.99 -13.36
C TRP A 179 -0.05 -12.55 -12.21
N LEU A 180 0.42 -11.73 -11.26
CA LEU A 180 -0.41 -11.15 -10.20
C LEU A 180 -1.50 -10.25 -10.78
N ILE A 181 -1.17 -9.46 -11.80
CA ILE A 181 -2.12 -8.62 -12.53
C ILE A 181 -3.09 -9.49 -13.31
N ASP A 182 -2.59 -10.54 -13.96
CA ASP A 182 -3.43 -11.48 -14.73
C ASP A 182 -4.37 -12.29 -13.81
N ALA A 183 -3.99 -12.48 -12.53
CA ALA A 183 -4.82 -13.14 -11.52
C ALA A 183 -5.86 -12.21 -10.87
N SER A 184 -5.71 -10.90 -10.97
CA SER A 184 -6.65 -9.91 -10.45
C SER A 184 -7.87 -9.71 -11.36
N VAL A 185 -9.00 -9.30 -10.79
CA VAL A 185 -10.28 -9.12 -11.49
C VAL A 185 -10.91 -7.77 -11.13
N GLU A 186 -11.71 -7.23 -12.04
CA GLU A 186 -12.41 -5.96 -11.84
C GLU A 186 -13.71 -6.11 -11.05
N ASN A 187 -14.35 -7.27 -11.14
CA ASN A 187 -15.66 -7.54 -10.55
C ASN A 187 -15.59 -8.12 -9.13
N CYS A 188 -14.56 -7.76 -8.37
CA CYS A 188 -14.43 -8.11 -6.96
C CYS A 188 -14.93 -6.94 -6.12
N ASP A 189 -15.86 -7.20 -5.19
CA ASP A 189 -16.50 -6.15 -4.40
C ASP A 189 -15.91 -6.00 -3.00
N SER A 190 -15.12 -6.97 -2.54
CA SER A 190 -14.55 -6.92 -1.18
C SER A 190 -13.26 -7.72 -1.00
N LEU A 191 -12.49 -7.34 0.03
CA LEU A 191 -11.28 -8.07 0.44
C LEU A 191 -11.56 -9.57 0.74
N PRO A 192 -12.59 -9.96 1.54
CA PRO A 192 -12.88 -11.37 1.77
C PRO A 192 -13.16 -12.16 0.49
N GLU A 193 -13.84 -11.56 -0.48
CA GLU A 193 -14.09 -12.19 -1.78
C GLU A 193 -12.79 -12.41 -2.55
N SER A 194 -11.93 -11.39 -2.64
CA SER A 194 -10.61 -11.50 -3.29
C SER A 194 -9.77 -12.61 -2.67
N LEU A 195 -9.72 -12.68 -1.34
CA LEU A 195 -8.97 -13.70 -0.60
C LEU A 195 -9.57 -15.09 -0.84
N ALA A 196 -10.90 -15.24 -0.76
CA ALA A 196 -11.57 -16.52 -0.99
C ALA A 196 -11.31 -17.02 -2.41
N ARG A 197 -11.46 -16.15 -3.42
CA ARG A 197 -11.18 -16.44 -4.82
C ARG A 197 -9.74 -16.88 -5.03
N THR A 198 -8.78 -16.14 -4.46
CA THR A 198 -7.36 -16.45 -4.58
C THR A 198 -7.03 -17.80 -3.96
N ARG A 199 -7.53 -18.09 -2.75
CA ARG A 199 -7.31 -19.37 -2.05
C ARG A 199 -7.94 -20.56 -2.77
N LEU A 200 -9.18 -20.41 -3.24
CA LEU A 200 -9.88 -21.46 -3.99
C LEU A 200 -9.18 -21.78 -5.31
N ARG A 201 -8.72 -20.76 -6.04
CA ARG A 201 -7.93 -20.95 -7.27
C ARG A 201 -6.59 -21.62 -6.98
N ALA A 202 -5.91 -21.24 -5.90
CA ALA A 202 -4.67 -21.91 -5.47
C ALA A 202 -4.89 -23.39 -5.11
N ALA A 203 -6.09 -23.76 -4.63
CA ALA A 203 -6.49 -25.14 -4.40
C ALA A 203 -6.96 -25.90 -5.67
N GLY A 204 -6.89 -25.27 -6.86
CA GLY A 204 -7.29 -25.87 -8.13
C GLY A 204 -8.79 -25.80 -8.42
N VAL A 205 -9.56 -25.05 -7.63
CA VAL A 205 -11.01 -24.86 -7.83
C VAL A 205 -11.26 -23.74 -8.85
N GLN A 206 -12.12 -24.01 -9.83
CA GLN A 206 -12.59 -22.98 -10.76
C GLN A 206 -13.65 -22.11 -10.08
N VAL A 207 -13.44 -20.80 -10.07
CA VAL A 207 -14.30 -19.82 -9.36
C VAL A 207 -14.85 -18.79 -10.35
N SER A 208 -16.17 -18.63 -10.34
CA SER A 208 -16.91 -17.58 -11.03
C SER A 208 -17.54 -16.64 -10.00
N SER A 209 -17.21 -15.34 -10.06
CA SER A 209 -17.81 -14.29 -9.22
C SER A 209 -19.09 -13.75 -9.85
N GLN A 210 -19.98 -13.19 -9.01
CA GLN A 210 -21.22 -12.48 -9.41
C GLN A 210 -22.14 -13.27 -10.36
N VAL A 211 -22.41 -14.54 -10.05
CA VAL A 211 -23.41 -15.32 -10.79
C VAL A 211 -24.80 -14.75 -10.49
N GLY A 212 -25.50 -14.28 -11.52
CA GLY A 212 -26.87 -13.79 -11.38
C GLY A 212 -27.78 -14.90 -10.85
N PHE A 213 -28.44 -14.66 -9.73
CA PHE A 213 -29.52 -15.52 -9.26
C PHE A 213 -30.71 -15.29 -10.19
N THR A 214 -31.02 -16.25 -11.05
CA THR A 214 -32.34 -16.34 -11.66
C THR A 214 -33.29 -16.87 -10.60
N ASP A 215 -33.94 -15.96 -9.87
CA ASP A 215 -35.10 -16.32 -9.03
C ASP A 215 -36.23 -16.79 -9.94
N GLY A 216 -36.34 -18.10 -10.10
CA GLY A 216 -37.54 -18.74 -10.60
C GLY A 216 -38.63 -18.68 -9.54
N LEU A 217 -39.33 -17.55 -9.43
CA LEU A 217 -40.67 -17.53 -8.85
C LEU A 217 -41.65 -18.21 -9.83
N ALA A 218 -41.57 -19.54 -9.90
CA ALA A 218 -42.65 -20.37 -10.37
C ALA A 218 -43.14 -21.20 -9.18
N ARG A 219 -44.16 -20.69 -8.47
CA ARG A 219 -45.02 -21.56 -7.67
C ARG A 219 -45.78 -22.45 -8.64
N GLY A 220 -45.44 -23.74 -8.70
CA GLY A 220 -46.20 -24.72 -9.48
C GLY A 220 -45.39 -25.95 -9.88
N THR A 221 -45.40 -26.95 -9.00
CA THR A 221 -45.26 -28.40 -9.28
C THR A 221 -44.39 -28.83 -10.46
N GLY A 222 -43.14 -29.19 -10.16
CA GLY A 222 -42.26 -29.88 -11.10
C GLY A 222 -40.80 -29.60 -10.79
N GLY A 223 -40.22 -30.36 -9.85
CA GLY A 223 -38.86 -30.10 -9.37
C GLY A 223 -37.80 -30.16 -10.48
N PRO A 224 -36.75 -29.32 -10.40
CA PRO A 224 -35.52 -29.57 -11.12
C PRO A 224 -34.35 -29.82 -10.16
N ARG A 225 -33.58 -30.84 -10.53
CA ARG A 225 -32.36 -31.34 -9.88
C ARG A 225 -31.37 -30.21 -9.61
N ALA A 226 -30.91 -30.13 -8.37
CA ALA A 226 -29.68 -29.43 -8.02
C ALA A 226 -28.53 -29.95 -8.91
N ARG A 227 -28.04 -29.12 -9.83
CA ARG A 227 -26.74 -29.37 -10.46
C ARG A 227 -25.67 -29.04 -9.43
N ALA A 228 -25.28 -30.07 -8.68
CA ALA A 228 -24.08 -30.07 -7.87
C ALA A 228 -22.90 -29.55 -8.71
N ALA A 229 -22.16 -28.60 -8.15
CA ALA A 229 -20.86 -28.20 -8.64
C ALA A 229 -19.98 -29.45 -8.74
N ARG A 230 -19.76 -29.94 -9.97
CA ARG A 230 -18.79 -31.00 -10.21
C ARG A 230 -17.41 -30.37 -10.15
N ALA A 231 -16.72 -30.57 -9.03
CA ALA A 231 -15.27 -30.45 -8.97
C ALA A 231 -14.67 -31.39 -10.02
N ARG A 232 -14.27 -30.86 -11.18
CA ARG A 232 -13.46 -31.60 -12.13
C ARG A 232 -12.03 -31.57 -11.61
N HIS A 233 -11.59 -32.66 -11.00
CA HIS A 233 -10.18 -32.88 -10.69
C HIS A 233 -9.36 -32.82 -12.00
N PRO A 234 -8.35 -31.93 -12.13
CA PRO A 234 -7.36 -32.09 -13.16
C PRO A 234 -6.50 -33.33 -12.85
N ARG A 235 -6.31 -34.16 -13.88
CA ARG A 235 -5.46 -35.35 -13.85
C ARG A 235 -4.03 -34.97 -13.45
N ARG A 236 -3.44 -35.79 -12.57
CA ARG A 236 -2.05 -35.75 -12.11
C ARG A 236 -1.05 -35.64 -13.27
N SER A 237 -0.05 -34.77 -13.12
CA SER A 237 1.29 -34.78 -13.74
C SER A 237 2.21 -33.80 -12.98
N PRO A 238 3.55 -33.92 -13.02
CA PRO A 238 4.35 -34.72 -12.09
C PRO A 238 5.12 -33.88 -11.04
N GLN A 239 5.62 -34.61 -10.05
CA GLN A 239 6.37 -34.23 -8.86
C GLN A 239 7.47 -33.17 -9.07
N PHE A 240 7.38 -32.05 -8.33
CA PHE A 240 8.55 -31.21 -8.03
C PHE A 240 9.36 -31.88 -6.92
N ARG A 241 10.49 -32.50 -7.28
CA ARG A 241 11.50 -32.97 -6.33
C ARG A 241 12.23 -31.76 -5.73
N SER A 242 12.15 -31.62 -4.41
CA SER A 242 13.06 -30.78 -3.63
C SER A 242 14.48 -31.35 -3.69
N ARG A 243 15.45 -30.58 -4.17
CA ARG A 243 16.87 -30.87 -3.97
C ARG A 243 17.37 -30.03 -2.79
N ALA A 244 17.27 -30.60 -1.61
CA ALA A 244 18.12 -30.24 -0.48
C ALA A 244 19.50 -30.88 -0.73
N GLY A 245 20.56 -30.08 -0.76
CA GLY A 245 21.96 -30.50 -0.88
C GLY A 245 22.82 -29.67 0.08
N ARG A 246 23.61 -30.38 0.89
CA ARG A 246 24.34 -29.91 2.07
C ARG A 246 25.62 -29.12 1.76
N LYS A 247 26.02 -28.35 2.79
CA LYS A 247 27.37 -27.91 3.21
C LYS A 247 28.60 -28.64 2.62
N ALA A 248 29.62 -27.84 2.31
CA ALA A 248 31.06 -28.04 2.55
C ALA A 248 31.69 -26.61 2.55
N ARG A 249 32.19 -26.02 3.65
CA ARG A 249 33.56 -26.13 4.22
C ARG A 249 34.61 -26.59 3.20
N ASP A 250 35.45 -25.67 2.73
CA ASP A 250 36.86 -25.59 3.16
C ASP A 250 37.57 -24.34 2.59
N THR A 251 38.48 -23.81 3.42
CA THR A 251 39.39 -22.67 3.24
C THR A 251 40.65 -23.16 2.50
N PRO A 252 41.49 -22.27 1.93
CA PRO A 252 42.46 -21.50 2.71
C PRO A 252 42.31 -19.97 2.58
#